data_AF-A0A1F4VH74-F1
#
_entry.id   AF-A0A1F4VH74-F1
#
_cell.length_a   1.000
_cell.length_b   1.000
_cell.length_c   1.000
_cell.angle_alpha   90.00
_cell.angle_beta   90.00
_cell.angle_gamma   90.00
#
_symmetry.space_group_name_H-M   'P 1'
#
loop_
_entity.id
_entity.type
_entity.pdbx_description
1 polymer ?
#
loop_
_entity_poly.entity_id
_entity_poly.type
_entity_poly.pdbx_seq_one_letter_code
_entity_poly.pdbx_strand_id
1 'polypeptide(L)'
;MITAPFFQVKEAFAPIMPPVPKVDKRIVHLESFLAGYNSPLAAHADTFVATADQYGLDWRLLPAIAGTESTLGKRYIVGTYNPFGWGSGKIRFASWEHAIETVGQKLYEKYYLSGTRPLTIEQVGDIYAESPRWPRSVRFWIKKIGADQISALLQ
;
A
#
# COMPACT_ATOMS: atom_id res chain seq x y z
N MET A 1 45.50 7.26 59.47
CA MET A 1 45.17 6.27 58.42
C MET A 1 43.72 5.86 58.58
N ILE A 2 42.85 6.23 57.65
CA ILE A 2 41.44 5.79 57.62
C ILE A 2 41.22 5.24 56.20
N THR A 3 41.08 3.93 56.10
CA THR A 3 40.70 3.24 54.86
C THR A 3 39.17 3.27 54.78
N ALA A 4 38.63 3.87 53.73
CA ALA A 4 37.21 3.74 53.39
C ALA A 4 37.02 2.45 52.56
N PRO A 5 35.91 1.70 52.75
CA PRO A 5 35.65 0.51 51.96
C PRO A 5 35.21 0.91 50.55
N PHE A 6 35.86 0.32 49.56
CA PHE A 6 35.47 0.43 48.16
C PHE A 6 34.21 -0.44 47.95
N PHE A 7 33.05 0.21 47.75
CA PHE A 7 31.82 -0.50 47.39
C PHE A 7 31.89 -0.94 45.93
N GLN A 8 31.90 -2.25 45.71
CA GLN A 8 31.84 -2.82 44.37
C GLN A 8 30.39 -2.80 43.87
N VAL A 9 30.08 -1.87 42.96
CA VAL A 9 28.79 -1.84 42.27
C VAL A 9 28.77 -3.02 41.30
N LYS A 10 27.80 -3.93 41.44
CA LYS A 10 27.54 -4.97 40.43
C LYS A 10 26.88 -4.30 39.24
N GLU A 11 27.63 -4.13 38.16
CA GLU A 11 27.10 -3.77 36.84
C GLU A 11 26.01 -4.79 36.45
N ALA A 12 24.76 -4.35 36.44
CA ALA A 12 23.66 -5.15 35.93
C ALA A 12 23.68 -5.07 34.40
N PHE A 13 24.16 -6.12 33.74
CA PHE A 13 24.12 -6.23 32.29
C PHE A 13 22.67 -6.48 31.86
N ALA A 14 21.94 -5.42 31.52
CA ALA A 14 20.62 -5.54 30.93
C ALA A 14 20.74 -6.34 29.61
N PRO A 15 19.90 -7.36 29.35
CA PRO A 15 19.96 -8.10 28.10
C PRO A 15 19.73 -7.13 26.95
N ILE A 16 20.64 -7.13 25.96
CA ILE A 16 20.47 -6.39 24.71
C ILE A 16 19.28 -7.03 23.99
N MET A 17 18.08 -6.50 24.21
CA MET A 17 16.92 -6.88 23.41
C MET A 17 17.20 -6.44 21.96
N PRO A 18 17.07 -7.33 20.97
CA PRO A 18 17.20 -6.91 19.58
C PRO A 18 16.20 -5.79 19.30
N PRO A 19 16.53 -4.83 18.42
CA PRO A 19 15.60 -3.78 18.05
C PRO A 19 14.31 -4.43 17.54
N VAL A 20 13.18 -4.12 18.19
CA VAL A 20 11.88 -4.60 17.73
C VAL A 20 11.67 -4.03 16.33
N PRO A 21 11.42 -4.87 15.30
CA PRO A 21 11.18 -4.38 13.97
C PRO A 21 9.97 -3.43 14.01
N LYS A 22 10.18 -2.21 13.54
CA LYS A 22 9.12 -1.19 13.51
C LYS A 22 8.05 -1.62 12.51
N VAL A 23 6.87 -1.95 13.01
CA VAL A 23 5.72 -2.31 12.17
C VAL A 23 5.30 -1.11 11.33
N ASP A 24 5.18 -1.30 10.02
CA ASP A 24 4.67 -0.28 9.12
C ASP A 24 3.15 -0.13 9.29
N LYS A 25 2.74 1.01 9.88
CA LYS A 25 1.34 1.31 10.15
C LYS A 25 0.49 1.37 8.87
N ARG A 26 1.08 1.64 7.70
CA ARG A 26 0.36 1.67 6.42
C ARG A 26 -0.14 0.29 6.02
N ILE A 27 0.68 -0.74 6.25
CA ILE A 27 0.34 -2.14 5.94
C ILE A 27 -0.83 -2.58 6.81
N VAL A 28 -0.69 -2.43 8.14
CA VAL A 28 -1.74 -2.79 9.11
C VAL A 28 -3.05 -2.06 8.81
N HIS A 29 -2.95 -0.78 8.48
CA HIS A 29 -4.08 0.06 8.14
C HIS A 29 -4.78 -0.42 6.86
N LEU A 30 -4.03 -0.62 5.78
CA LEU A 30 -4.56 -1.07 4.50
C LEU A 30 -5.17 -2.48 4.59
N GLU A 31 -4.50 -3.40 5.28
CA GLU A 31 -4.99 -4.75 5.54
C GLU A 31 -6.34 -4.70 6.26
N SER A 32 -6.43 -3.93 7.36
CA SER A 32 -7.66 -3.77 8.13
C SER A 32 -8.79 -3.16 7.29
N PHE A 33 -8.47 -2.14 6.50
CA PHE A 33 -9.42 -1.51 5.59
C PHE A 33 -9.94 -2.54 4.57
N LEU A 34 -9.06 -3.24 3.86
CA LEU A 34 -9.43 -4.24 2.86
C LEU A 34 -10.22 -5.41 3.45
N ALA A 35 -9.84 -5.88 4.63
CA ALA A 35 -10.55 -6.92 5.39
C ALA A 35 -11.97 -6.47 5.74
N GLY A 36 -12.17 -5.21 6.14
CA GLY A 36 -13.50 -4.63 6.39
C GLY A 36 -14.43 -4.64 5.17
N TYR A 37 -13.88 -4.70 3.95
CA TYR A 37 -14.66 -4.87 2.72
C TYR A 37 -14.85 -6.33 2.29
N ASN A 38 -14.29 -7.30 3.03
CA ASN A 38 -14.15 -8.70 2.61
C ASN A 38 -13.40 -8.81 1.26
N SER A 39 -12.34 -8.03 1.10
CA SER A 39 -11.50 -8.06 -0.09
C SER A 39 -10.52 -9.24 -0.04
N PRO A 40 -10.31 -9.99 -1.14
CA PRO A 40 -9.24 -10.98 -1.22
C PRO A 40 -7.85 -10.34 -1.19
N LEU A 41 -7.77 -9.02 -1.35
CA LEU A 41 -6.51 -8.28 -1.40
C LEU A 41 -5.93 -7.97 -0.02
N ALA A 42 -6.68 -8.24 1.07
CA ALA A 42 -6.26 -7.89 2.43
C ALA A 42 -4.91 -8.50 2.82
N ALA A 43 -4.71 -9.77 2.47
CA ALA A 43 -3.46 -10.50 2.74
C ALA A 43 -2.25 -10.01 1.92
N HIS A 44 -2.45 -9.06 1.01
CA HIS A 44 -1.43 -8.52 0.10
C HIS A 44 -1.19 -7.02 0.32
N ALA A 45 -1.63 -6.48 1.46
CA ALA A 45 -1.47 -5.08 1.82
C ALA A 45 0.01 -4.65 1.88
N ASP A 46 0.88 -5.55 2.32
CA ASP A 46 2.34 -5.38 2.33
C ASP A 46 2.89 -5.18 0.92
N THR A 47 2.42 -5.97 -0.04
CA THR A 47 2.84 -5.91 -1.44
C THR A 47 2.43 -4.59 -2.07
N PHE A 48 1.24 -4.07 -1.76
CA PHE A 48 0.83 -2.73 -2.21
C PHE A 48 1.75 -1.63 -1.69
N VAL A 49 2.06 -1.65 -0.39
CA VAL A 49 2.91 -0.63 0.24
C VAL A 49 4.35 -0.73 -0.29
N ALA A 50 4.90 -1.94 -0.37
CA ALA A 50 6.25 -2.18 -0.89
C ALA A 50 6.39 -1.76 -2.36
N THR A 51 5.41 -2.11 -3.20
CA THR A 51 5.39 -1.69 -4.63
C THR A 51 5.31 -0.17 -4.75
N ALA A 52 4.49 0.47 -3.91
CA ALA A 52 4.36 1.93 -3.94
C ALA A 52 5.67 2.60 -3.51
N ASP A 53 6.33 2.12 -2.47
CA ASP A 53 7.62 2.63 -2.01
C ASP A 53 8.71 2.45 -3.07
N GLN A 54 8.77 1.27 -3.69
CA GLN A 54 9.73 0.95 -4.75
C GLN A 54 9.64 1.92 -5.93
N TYR A 55 8.43 2.36 -6.27
CA TYR A 55 8.19 3.22 -7.43
C TYR A 55 7.86 4.68 -7.07
N GLY A 56 7.94 5.06 -5.79
CA GLY A 56 7.62 6.41 -5.32
C GLY A 56 6.16 6.83 -5.57
N LEU A 57 5.23 5.88 -5.54
CA LEU A 57 3.79 6.10 -5.70
C LEU A 57 3.13 6.39 -4.34
N ASP A 58 1.99 7.06 -4.36
CA ASP A 58 1.11 7.08 -3.18
C ASP A 58 0.64 5.64 -2.90
N TRP A 59 0.92 5.10 -1.72
CA TRP A 59 0.57 3.72 -1.34
C TRP A 59 -0.94 3.43 -1.40
N ARG A 60 -1.78 4.46 -1.42
CA ARG A 60 -3.25 4.34 -1.57
C ARG A 60 -3.68 4.23 -3.03
N LEU A 61 -2.82 4.58 -4.00
CA LEU A 61 -3.17 4.67 -5.41
C LEU A 61 -3.60 3.33 -5.99
N LEU A 62 -2.75 2.30 -5.90
CA LEU A 62 -3.05 0.98 -6.46
C LEU A 62 -4.28 0.33 -5.80
N PRO A 63 -4.44 0.33 -4.46
CA PRO A 63 -5.69 -0.12 -3.84
C PRO A 63 -6.92 0.66 -4.30
N ALA A 64 -6.80 1.98 -4.49
CA ALA A 64 -7.91 2.81 -4.96
C ALA A 64 -8.31 2.55 -6.42
N ILE A 65 -7.34 2.24 -7.28
CA ILE A 65 -7.60 1.74 -8.64
C ILE A 65 -8.35 0.42 -8.56
N ALA A 66 -7.89 -0.54 -7.75
CA ALA A 66 -8.60 -1.81 -7.55
C ALA A 66 -10.03 -1.60 -6.99
N GLY A 67 -10.22 -0.61 -6.11
CA GLY A 67 -11.52 -0.16 -5.63
C GLY A 67 -12.45 0.27 -6.76
N THR A 68 -11.92 1.06 -7.70
CA THR A 68 -12.64 1.60 -8.86
C THR A 68 -12.99 0.50 -9.86
N GLU A 69 -12.04 -0.38 -10.16
CA GLU A 69 -12.14 -1.35 -11.24
C GLU A 69 -12.90 -2.62 -10.86
N SER A 70 -12.70 -3.11 -9.63
CA SER A 70 -13.20 -4.42 -9.21
C SER A 70 -13.80 -4.42 -7.81
N THR A 71 -14.14 -3.25 -7.26
CA THR A 71 -14.61 -3.14 -5.87
C THR A 71 -13.61 -3.80 -4.90
N LEU A 72 -12.33 -3.42 -5.00
CA LEU A 72 -11.22 -3.95 -4.20
C LEU A 72 -11.02 -5.46 -4.45
N GLY A 73 -10.97 -5.91 -5.71
CA GLY A 73 -10.73 -7.30 -6.07
C GLY A 73 -11.91 -8.24 -5.87
N LYS A 74 -13.09 -7.73 -5.46
CA LYS A 74 -14.30 -8.56 -5.25
C LYS A 74 -15.02 -8.91 -6.54
N ARG A 75 -14.87 -8.08 -7.56
CA ARG A 75 -15.53 -8.19 -8.86
C ARG A 75 -14.46 -8.24 -9.95
N TYR A 76 -13.77 -9.38 -10.03
CA TYR A 76 -12.79 -9.65 -11.07
C TYR A 76 -13.18 -10.93 -11.82
N ILE A 77 -12.58 -11.16 -13.01
CA ILE A 77 -12.76 -12.42 -13.72
C ILE A 77 -11.97 -13.49 -12.96
N VAL A 78 -12.68 -14.47 -12.39
CA VAL A 78 -12.05 -15.50 -11.55
C VAL A 78 -10.93 -16.23 -12.31
N GLY A 79 -9.79 -16.41 -11.63
CA GLY A 79 -8.60 -17.06 -12.18
C GLY A 79 -7.69 -16.12 -13.00
N THR A 80 -8.04 -14.84 -13.17
CA THR A 80 -7.13 -13.86 -13.79
C THR A 80 -6.25 -13.13 -12.78
N TYR A 81 -6.62 -13.14 -11.49
CA TYR A 81 -5.96 -12.35 -10.44
C TYR A 81 -5.78 -10.87 -10.81
N ASN A 82 -6.72 -10.30 -11.58
CA ASN A 82 -6.64 -8.95 -12.12
C ASN A 82 -7.64 -8.02 -11.43
N PRO A 83 -7.25 -7.36 -10.32
CA PRO A 83 -8.14 -6.44 -9.62
C PRO A 83 -8.21 -5.07 -10.31
N PHE A 84 -7.36 -4.82 -11.30
CA PHE A 84 -7.20 -3.51 -11.92
C PHE A 84 -7.95 -3.38 -13.25
N GLY A 85 -8.68 -4.40 -13.71
CA GLY A 85 -9.37 -4.32 -15.01
C GLY A 85 -8.41 -4.19 -16.21
N TRP A 86 -7.10 -4.44 -16.04
CA TRP A 86 -6.10 -4.23 -17.07
C TRP A 86 -6.35 -5.16 -18.27
N GLY A 87 -6.31 -4.61 -19.50
CA GLY A 87 -6.70 -5.36 -20.71
C GLY A 87 -8.15 -5.84 -20.67
N SER A 88 -9.06 -4.97 -20.23
CA SER A 88 -10.49 -5.29 -20.02
C SER A 88 -10.72 -6.42 -19.00
N GLY A 89 -9.82 -6.56 -18.02
CA GLY A 89 -9.83 -7.61 -17.00
C GLY A 89 -9.39 -9.00 -17.48
N LYS A 90 -9.05 -9.16 -18.77
CA LYS A 90 -8.75 -10.47 -19.39
C LYS A 90 -7.29 -10.89 -19.24
N ILE A 91 -6.39 -9.95 -18.94
CA ILE A 91 -4.99 -10.28 -18.66
C ILE A 91 -4.96 -11.11 -17.38
N ARG A 92 -4.29 -12.28 -17.48
CA ARG A 92 -4.10 -13.22 -16.38
C ARG A 92 -2.74 -12.98 -15.75
N PHE A 93 -2.74 -12.71 -14.46
CA PHE A 93 -1.54 -12.68 -13.64
C PHE A 93 -1.38 -14.03 -12.92
N ALA A 94 -0.15 -14.36 -12.54
CA ALA A 94 0.16 -15.58 -11.80
C ALA A 94 -0.42 -15.56 -10.37
N SER A 95 -0.48 -14.38 -9.74
CA SER A 95 -1.02 -14.16 -8.40
C SER A 95 -1.49 -12.71 -8.22
N TRP A 96 -2.04 -12.39 -7.05
CA TRP A 96 -2.40 -11.01 -6.70
C TRP A 96 -1.17 -10.11 -6.62
N GLU A 97 -0.09 -10.59 -6.02
CA GLU A 97 1.19 -9.89 -5.90
C GLU A 97 1.76 -9.58 -7.27
N HIS A 98 1.79 -10.57 -8.17
CA HIS A 98 2.26 -10.37 -9.53
C HIS A 98 1.45 -9.29 -10.27
N ALA A 99 0.13 -9.21 -10.03
CA ALA A 99 -0.69 -8.14 -10.59
C ALA A 99 -0.33 -6.76 -10.02
N ILE A 100 -0.16 -6.67 -8.69
CA ILE A 100 0.16 -5.42 -7.97
C ILE A 100 1.50 -4.87 -8.45
N GLU A 101 2.54 -5.71 -8.44
CA GLU A 101 3.88 -5.35 -8.86
C GLU A 101 3.92 -4.95 -10.33
N THR A 102 3.30 -5.75 -11.22
CA THR A 102 3.29 -5.48 -12.66
C THR A 102 2.59 -4.16 -12.97
N VAL A 103 1.42 -3.91 -12.38
CA VAL A 103 0.67 -2.67 -12.65
C VAL A 103 1.40 -1.47 -12.04
N GLY A 104 1.96 -1.59 -10.84
CA GLY A 104 2.81 -0.56 -10.23
C GLY A 104 3.98 -0.18 -11.11
N GLN A 105 4.72 -1.18 -11.61
CA GLN A 105 5.83 -0.99 -12.53
C GLN A 105 5.38 -0.31 -13.83
N LYS A 106 4.26 -0.73 -14.43
CA LYS A 106 3.78 -0.15 -15.69
C LYS A 106 3.35 1.31 -15.55
N LEU A 107 2.74 1.68 -14.43
CA LEU A 107 2.45 3.08 -14.13
C LEU A 107 3.75 3.88 -13.98
N TYR A 108 4.72 3.35 -13.24
CA TYR A 108 6.03 3.98 -13.11
C TYR A 108 6.72 4.17 -14.47
N GLU A 109 6.86 3.11 -15.27
CA GLU A 109 7.49 3.17 -16.59
C GLU A 109 6.83 4.20 -17.49
N LYS A 110 5.49 4.25 -17.51
CA LYS A 110 4.76 5.14 -18.40
C LYS A 110 4.89 6.62 -18.02
N TYR A 111 4.93 6.97 -16.73
CA TYR A 111 4.90 8.38 -16.29
C TYR A 111 6.21 8.90 -15.72
N TYR A 112 7.00 8.05 -15.05
CA TYR A 112 8.30 8.45 -14.50
C TYR A 112 9.33 8.63 -15.62
N LEU A 113 9.36 7.72 -16.60
CA LEU A 113 10.31 7.78 -17.72
C LEU A 113 9.90 8.81 -18.78
N SER A 114 8.61 9.14 -18.88
CA SER A 114 8.13 10.22 -19.76
C SER A 114 8.46 11.63 -19.24
N GLY A 115 9.10 11.75 -18.07
CA GLY A 115 9.41 13.03 -17.43
C GLY A 115 8.22 13.71 -16.75
N THR A 116 7.10 13.00 -16.61
CA THR A 116 5.85 13.56 -16.08
C THR A 116 5.84 13.48 -14.55
N ARG A 117 6.12 14.60 -13.87
CA ARG A 117 6.02 14.69 -12.40
C ARG A 117 5.42 16.00 -11.91
N PRO A 118 4.63 15.96 -10.82
CA PRO A 118 4.17 14.76 -10.10
C PRO A 118 3.13 13.95 -10.91
N LEU A 119 3.06 12.64 -10.68
CA LEU A 119 2.03 11.77 -11.29
C LEU A 119 0.65 12.23 -10.81
N THR A 120 -0.24 12.60 -11.73
CA THR A 120 -1.63 12.95 -11.40
C THR A 120 -2.58 11.80 -11.66
N ILE A 121 -3.71 11.77 -10.93
CA ILE A 121 -4.74 10.73 -11.10
C ILE A 121 -5.40 10.86 -12.48
N GLU A 122 -5.50 12.09 -12.98
CA GLU A 122 -5.99 12.40 -14.32
C GLU A 122 -5.12 11.74 -15.39
N GLN A 123 -3.80 11.87 -15.28
CA GLN A 123 -2.85 11.21 -16.18
C GLN A 123 -3.02 9.69 -16.14
N VAL A 124 -3.11 9.09 -14.94
CA VAL A 124 -3.40 7.66 -14.82
C VAL A 124 -4.73 7.30 -15.48
N GLY A 125 -5.74 8.16 -15.36
CA GLY A 125 -7.03 8.03 -16.01
C GLY A 125 -6.94 7.86 -17.52
N ASP A 126 -5.98 8.50 -18.19
CA ASP A 126 -5.76 8.35 -19.64
C ASP A 126 -5.39 6.92 -20.07
N ILE A 127 -4.96 6.04 -19.15
CA ILE A 127 -4.78 4.60 -19.42
C ILE A 127 -6.12 3.85 -19.37
N TYR A 128 -6.99 4.22 -18.44
CA TYR A 128 -8.14 3.42 -18.03
C TYR A 128 -9.45 3.89 -18.66
N ALA A 129 -9.67 5.21 -18.77
CA ALA A 129 -10.89 5.77 -19.32
C ALA A 129 -10.71 7.23 -19.76
N GLU A 130 -11.22 7.57 -20.94
CA GLU A 130 -11.41 8.95 -21.43
C GLU A 130 -12.54 9.71 -20.70
N SER A 131 -12.85 9.34 -19.45
CA SER A 131 -13.96 9.91 -18.68
C SER A 131 -13.48 10.56 -17.39
N PRO A 132 -13.93 11.79 -17.07
CA PRO A 132 -13.62 12.44 -15.80
C PRO A 132 -14.24 11.74 -14.58
N ARG A 133 -15.11 10.73 -14.80
CA ARG A 133 -15.68 9.92 -13.72
C ARG A 133 -14.65 9.00 -13.08
N TRP A 134 -13.70 8.49 -13.86
CA TRP A 134 -12.72 7.53 -13.38
C TRP A 134 -11.77 8.16 -12.34
N PRO A 135 -11.13 9.33 -12.60
CA PRO A 135 -10.33 10.00 -11.58
C PRO A 135 -11.12 10.32 -10.31
N ARG A 136 -12.41 10.64 -10.44
CA ARG A 136 -13.29 10.93 -9.29
C ARG A 136 -13.52 9.70 -8.42
N SER A 137 -13.67 8.51 -9.02
CA SER A 137 -13.78 7.25 -8.28
C SER A 137 -12.48 6.90 -7.54
N VAL A 138 -11.33 7.07 -8.19
CA VAL A 138 -10.04 6.82 -7.54
C VAL A 138 -9.83 7.76 -6.35
N ARG A 139 -10.13 9.06 -6.50
CA ARG A 139 -10.07 10.01 -5.39
C ARG A 139 -11.01 9.65 -4.24
N PHE A 140 -12.21 9.13 -4.54
CA PHE A 140 -13.14 8.62 -3.52
C PHE A 140 -12.49 7.51 -2.70
N TRP A 141 -11.88 6.51 -3.35
CA TRP A 141 -11.21 5.41 -2.66
C TRP A 141 -9.96 5.85 -1.90
N ILE A 142 -9.12 6.72 -2.45
CA ILE A 142 -7.96 7.29 -1.74
C ILE A 142 -8.43 7.97 -0.44
N LYS A 143 -9.48 8.78 -0.50
CA LYS A 143 -10.04 9.45 0.68
C LYS A 143 -10.56 8.43 1.69
N LYS A 144 -11.26 7.39 1.23
CA LYS A 144 -11.81 6.34 2.10
C LYS A 144 -10.72 5.55 2.82
N ILE A 145 -9.67 5.15 2.09
CA ILE A 145 -8.51 4.47 2.65
C ILE A 145 -7.78 5.38 3.64
N GLY A 146 -7.66 6.69 3.35
CA GLY A 146 -6.96 7.63 4.21
C GLY A 146 -7.75 8.14 5.44
N ALA A 147 -9.08 7.97 5.48
CA ALA A 147 -9.93 8.60 6.50
C ALA A 147 -9.67 8.08 7.91
N ASP A 148 -9.34 6.80 8.06
CA ASP A 148 -9.14 6.16 9.37
C ASP A 148 -7.84 6.61 10.06
N GLN A 149 -6.86 7.13 9.31
CA GLN A 149 -5.62 7.69 9.88
C GLN A 149 -5.88 8.97 10.69
N ILE A 150 -6.98 9.69 10.39
CA ILE A 150 -7.35 10.92 11.10
C ILE A 150 -7.95 10.59 12.47
N SER A 151 -8.66 9.47 12.60
CA SER A 151 -9.29 9.11 13.88
C SER A 151 -8.28 8.61 14.92
N ALA A 152 -7.16 8.02 14.48
CA ALA A 152 -6.06 7.57 15.34
C ALA A 152 -5.11 8.70 15.81
N LEU A 153 -5.25 9.92 15.27
CA LEU A 153 -4.50 11.11 15.68
C LEU A 153 -5.30 12.03 16.61
N LEU A 154 -6.58 11.72 16.85
CA LEU A 154 -7.49 12.46 17.71
C LEU A 154 -7.86 11.70 19.00
N GLN A 155 -7.12 10.63 19.32
CA GLN A 155 -7.17 9.89 20.58
C GLN A 155 -5.81 9.98 21.26
#